data_AF-A0A7W9LLL6-F1
#
_entry.id   AF-A0A7W9LLL6-F1
#
_cell.length_a   1.000
_cell.length_b   1.000
_cell.length_c   1.000
_cell.angle_alpha   90.00
_cell.angle_beta   90.00
_cell.angle_gamma   90.00
#
_symmetry.space_group_name_H-M   'P 1'
#
loop_
_entity.id
_entity.type
_entity.pdbx_description
1 polymer ?
#
loop_
_entity_poly.entity_id
_entity_poly.type
_entity_poly.pdbx_seq_one_letter_code
_entity_poly.pdbx_strand_id
1 'polypeptide(L)'
;MALTRGADGVVLYVDGVAVASGAPVPGSVTTDAAVGLHLGQRPDGANQLLGDLDDVWLLGRAASAAEIAALAAGDAVGDPLVHLPLDEVSRAT
;
A
#
# COMPACT_ATOMS: atom_id res chain seq x y z
N MET A 1 -2.81 8.13 -0.22
CA MET A 1 -1.32 8.08 -0.21
C MET A 1 -0.87 6.76 -0.84
N ALA A 2 0.28 6.73 -1.52
CA ALA A 2 0.86 5.48 -2.03
C ALA A 2 2.38 5.46 -1.92
N LEU A 3 2.96 4.26 -1.80
CA LEU A 3 4.39 4.01 -1.90
C LEU A 3 4.63 2.93 -2.96
N THR A 4 5.42 3.22 -3.99
CA THR A 4 5.82 2.23 -4.98
C THR A 4 7.28 1.84 -4.80
N ARG A 5 7.60 0.58 -5.07
CA ARG A 5 8.98 0.08 -5.14
C ARG A 5 9.15 -0.68 -6.45
N GLY A 6 10.09 -0.23 -7.27
CA GLY A 6 10.41 -0.84 -8.56
C GLY A 6 11.91 -0.90 -8.82
N ALA A 7 12.29 -1.25 -10.05
CA ALA A 7 13.70 -1.32 -10.46
C ALA A 7 14.40 0.05 -10.39
N ASP A 8 13.65 1.12 -10.63
CA ASP A 8 14.19 2.49 -10.68
C ASP A 8 14.29 3.17 -9.31
N GLY A 9 13.68 2.57 -8.27
CA GLY A 9 13.69 3.15 -6.94
C GLY A 9 12.41 2.97 -6.15
N VAL A 10 12.27 3.82 -5.15
CA VAL A 10 11.06 3.97 -4.33
C VAL A 10 10.50 5.37 -4.55
N VAL A 11 9.18 5.48 -4.69
CA VAL A 11 8.50 6.78 -4.86
C VAL A 11 7.32 6.87 -3.91
N LEU A 12 7.24 7.98 -3.18
CA LEU A 12 6.14 8.34 -2.29
C LEU A 12 5.20 9.29 -3.02
N TYR A 13 3.91 9.00 -2.96
CA TYR A 13 2.84 9.79 -3.56
C TYR A 13 1.82 10.25 -2.51
N VAL A 14 1.42 11.51 -2.62
CA VAL A 14 0.30 12.10 -1.88
C VAL A 14 -0.68 12.64 -2.91
N ASP A 15 -1.95 12.28 -2.76
CA ASP A 15 -3.04 12.67 -3.67
C ASP A 15 -2.71 12.44 -5.16
N GLY A 16 -2.11 11.29 -5.46
CA GLY A 16 -1.73 10.89 -6.82
C GLY A 16 -0.43 11.51 -7.34
N VAL A 17 0.19 12.45 -6.60
CA VAL A 17 1.37 13.20 -7.04
C VAL A 17 2.62 12.72 -6.31
N ALA A 18 3.71 12.49 -7.05
CA ALA A 18 5.00 12.12 -6.47
C ALA A 18 5.57 13.29 -5.64
N VAL A 19 5.85 13.04 -4.37
CA VAL A 19 6.38 14.05 -3.42
C VAL A 19 7.80 13.76 -2.96
N ALA A 20 8.26 12.51 -3.09
CA ALA A 20 9.63 12.12 -2.79
C ALA A 20 10.02 10.87 -3.58
N SER A 21 11.32 10.74 -3.86
CA SER A 21 11.89 9.53 -4.46
C SER A 21 13.23 9.18 -3.81
N GLY A 22 13.59 7.91 -3.93
CA GLY A 22 14.86 7.38 -3.46
C GLY A 22 15.42 6.32 -4.41
N ALA A 23 16.73 6.10 -4.33
CA ALA A 23 17.42 5.08 -5.11
C ALA A 23 16.87 3.66 -4.83
N PRO A 24 17.14 2.69 -5.72
CA PRO A 24 16.75 1.30 -5.52
C PRO A 24 17.21 0.77 -4.16
N VAL A 25 16.27 0.21 -3.39
CA VAL A 25 16.56 -0.43 -2.10
C VAL A 25 16.96 -1.88 -2.37
N PRO A 26 18.21 -2.29 -2.11
CA PRO A 26 18.66 -3.66 -2.37
C PRO A 26 17.98 -4.67 -1.44
N GLY A 27 17.95 -5.93 -1.87
CA GLY A 27 17.36 -7.03 -1.11
C GLY A 27 15.95 -7.44 -1.57
N SER A 28 15.49 -8.59 -1.09
CA SER A 28 14.14 -9.09 -1.34
C SER A 28 13.16 -8.56 -0.29
N VAL A 29 11.90 -8.42 -0.70
CA VAL A 29 10.78 -8.24 0.23
C VAL A 29 10.23 -9.62 0.55
N THR A 30 10.23 -10.01 1.82
CA THR A 30 9.63 -11.28 2.25
C THR A 30 8.13 -11.11 2.34
N THR A 31 7.38 -11.72 1.42
CA THR A 31 5.91 -11.64 1.36
C THR A 31 5.21 -12.75 2.14
N ASP A 32 5.92 -13.85 2.45
CA ASP A 32 5.44 -14.98 3.27
C ASP A 32 5.79 -14.83 4.76
N ALA A 33 5.82 -13.59 5.27
CA ALA A 33 6.22 -13.37 6.65
C ALA A 33 5.22 -14.05 7.60
N ALA A 34 5.72 -14.88 8.52
CA ALA A 34 4.95 -15.65 9.52
C ALA A 34 3.99 -14.82 10.41
N VAL A 35 4.02 -13.50 10.26
CA VAL A 35 3.25 -12.49 11.00
C VAL A 35 2.07 -11.90 10.21
N GLY A 36 1.90 -12.21 8.92
CA GLY A 36 0.79 -11.70 8.10
C GLY A 36 0.91 -10.22 7.70
N LEU A 37 -0.10 -9.69 7.00
CA LEU A 37 -0.19 -8.26 6.64
C LEU A 37 -0.79 -7.48 7.84
N HIS A 38 -0.09 -6.42 8.26
CA HIS A 38 -0.57 -5.52 9.31
C HIS A 38 -0.86 -4.15 8.71
N LEU A 39 -2.06 -3.63 8.98
CA LEU A 39 -2.46 -2.28 8.62
C LEU A 39 -2.56 -1.45 9.90
N GLY A 40 -2.08 -0.21 9.84
CA GLY A 40 -2.15 0.73 10.96
C GLY A 40 -1.28 0.37 12.17
N GLN A 41 -0.38 -0.60 12.08
CA GLN A 41 0.56 -0.95 13.16
C GLN A 41 1.76 -1.73 12.62
N ARG A 42 2.84 -1.81 13.41
CA ARG A 42 3.95 -2.72 13.15
C ARG A 42 3.58 -4.16 13.55
N PRO A 43 4.26 -5.19 13.00
CA PRO A 43 4.01 -6.58 13.37
C PRO A 43 4.22 -6.91 14.86
N ASP A 44 4.98 -6.11 15.60
CA ASP A 44 5.16 -6.23 17.06
C ASP A 44 4.09 -5.47 17.88
N GLY A 45 3.05 -4.94 17.22
CA GLY A 45 1.97 -4.17 17.83
C GLY A 45 2.34 -2.73 18.19
N ALA A 46 3.57 -2.29 17.90
CA ALA A 46 4.03 -0.93 18.16
C ALA A 46 3.62 0.05 17.03
N ASN A 47 3.74 1.35 17.30
CA ASN A 47 3.49 2.45 16.35
C ASN A 47 2.12 2.35 15.67
N GLN A 48 1.08 2.27 16.50
CA GLN A 48 -0.30 2.25 16.03
C GLN A 48 -0.63 3.60 15.38
N LEU A 49 -1.29 3.53 14.23
CA LEU A 49 -1.90 4.68 13.58
C LEU A 49 -3.06 5.15 14.46
N LEU A 50 -3.05 6.43 14.78
CA LEU A 50 -4.18 7.10 15.44
C LEU A 50 -4.98 7.83 14.38
N GLY A 51 -5.96 7.14 13.79
CA GLY A 51 -6.80 7.65 12.71
C GLY A 51 -7.43 6.52 11.91
N ASP A 52 -8.12 6.91 10.84
CA ASP A 52 -8.85 5.99 9.98
C ASP A 52 -8.01 5.52 8.78
N LEU A 53 -8.32 4.33 8.30
CA LEU A 53 -7.83 3.78 7.03
C LEU A 53 -9.03 3.42 6.18
N ASP A 54 -8.90 3.66 4.88
CA ASP A 54 -9.91 3.41 3.87
C ASP A 54 -9.19 3.02 2.57
N ASP A 55 -9.88 2.25 1.73
CA ASP A 55 -9.48 1.85 0.38
C ASP A 55 -8.00 1.42 0.25
N VAL A 56 -7.66 0.33 0.93
CA VAL A 56 -6.28 -0.18 0.99
C VAL A 56 -6.01 -1.15 -0.16
N TRP A 57 -4.99 -0.81 -0.96
CA TRP A 57 -4.53 -1.63 -2.09
C TRP A 57 -3.10 -2.15 -1.89
N LEU A 58 -2.86 -3.41 -2.23
CA LEU A 58 -1.53 -4.00 -2.36
C LEU A 58 -1.39 -4.64 -3.74
N LEU A 59 -0.38 -4.20 -4.50
CA LEU A 59 -0.06 -4.75 -5.81
C LEU A 59 1.25 -5.53 -5.76
N GLY A 60 1.32 -6.64 -6.50
CA GLY A 60 2.54 -7.45 -6.63
C GLY A 60 3.61 -6.84 -7.55
N ARG A 61 3.47 -5.56 -7.90
CA ARG A 61 4.29 -4.82 -8.86
C ARG A 61 4.31 -3.33 -8.52
N ALA A 62 5.28 -2.61 -9.05
CA ALA A 62 5.24 -1.15 -9.02
C ALA A 62 4.07 -0.66 -9.90
N ALA A 63 3.13 0.08 -9.30
CA ALA A 63 2.14 0.83 -10.06
C ALA A 63 2.82 1.94 -10.87
N SER A 64 2.31 2.19 -12.07
CA SER A 64 2.67 3.37 -12.85
C SER A 64 2.09 4.64 -12.21
N ALA A 65 2.64 5.81 -12.58
CA ALA A 65 2.10 7.09 -12.11
C ALA A 65 0.62 7.29 -12.50
N ALA A 66 0.19 6.77 -13.66
CA ALA A 66 -1.20 6.84 -14.11
C ALA A 66 -2.12 5.98 -13.22
N GLU A 67 -1.69 4.76 -12.87
CA GLU A 67 -2.44 3.91 -11.94
C GLU A 67 -2.52 4.51 -10.53
N ILE A 68 -1.44 5.14 -10.06
CA ILE A 68 -1.46 5.86 -8.79
C ILE A 68 -2.44 7.05 -8.83
N ALA A 69 -2.49 7.80 -9.93
CA ALA A 69 -3.44 8.89 -10.10
C ALA A 69 -4.89 8.37 -10.16
N ALA A 70 -5.13 7.24 -10.82
CA ALA A 70 -6.45 6.60 -10.89
C ALA A 70 -6.92 6.17 -9.49
N LEU A 71 -6.07 5.46 -8.73
CA LEU A 71 -6.36 5.08 -7.34
C LEU A 71 -6.64 6.29 -6.46
N ALA A 72 -5.87 7.37 -6.60
CA ALA A 72 -6.10 8.60 -5.84
C ALA A 72 -7.42 9.31 -6.20
N ALA A 73 -7.98 9.04 -7.38
CA ALA A 73 -9.30 9.50 -7.81
C ALA A 73 -10.45 8.55 -7.41
N GLY A 74 -10.13 7.41 -6.77
CA GLY A 74 -11.10 6.38 -6.39
C GLY A 74 -11.39 5.35 -7.48
N ASP A 75 -10.59 5.31 -8.55
CA ASP A 75 -10.72 4.32 -9.61
C ASP A 75 -9.95 3.04 -9.27
N ALA A 76 -10.56 1.89 -9.56
CA ALA A 76 -9.92 0.59 -9.39
C ALA A 76 -8.84 0.34 -10.45
N VAL A 77 -7.78 -0.37 -10.06
CA VAL A 77 -6.74 -0.86 -10.97
C VAL A 77 -6.72 -2.40 -11.01
N GLY A 78 -6.16 -2.94 -12.09
CA GLY A 78 -6.15 -4.39 -12.32
C GLY A 78 -5.14 -5.16 -11.48
N ASP A 79 -5.50 -6.40 -11.18
CA ASP A 79 -4.68 -7.44 -10.55
C ASP A 79 -4.10 -7.09 -9.16
N PRO A 80 -4.93 -6.63 -8.19
CA PRO A 80 -4.46 -6.47 -6.82
C PRO A 80 -4.18 -7.82 -6.17
N LEU A 81 -3.13 -7.88 -5.33
CA LEU A 81 -2.95 -8.98 -4.38
C LEU A 81 -3.93 -8.86 -3.22
N VAL A 82 -4.20 -7.62 -2.79
CA VAL A 82 -5.17 -7.28 -1.74
C VAL A 82 -5.88 -5.99 -2.14
N HIS A 83 -7.21 -5.99 -2.00
CA HIS A 83 -8.03 -4.79 -1.98
C HIS A 83 -8.98 -4.89 -0.78
N LEU A 84 -8.84 -3.95 0.15
CA LEU A 84 -9.65 -3.86 1.35
C LEU A 84 -10.30 -2.47 1.35
N PRO A 85 -11.58 -2.35 0.93
CA PRO A 85 -12.27 -1.07 0.95
C PRO A 85 -12.44 -0.55 2.39
N LEU A 86 -12.60 -1.44 3.39
CA LEU A 86 -12.81 -1.06 4.80
C LEU A 86 -14.11 -0.28 5.08
N ASP A 87 -15.08 -0.33 4.16
CA ASP A 87 -16.42 0.26 4.31
C ASP A 87 -17.30 -0.39 5.39
N GLU A 88 -17.01 -1.64 5.76
CA GLU A 88 -17.85 -2.42 6.66
C GLU A 88 -17.04 -3.15 7.72
N VAL A 89 -17.57 -3.18 8.95
CA VAL A 89 -17.06 -4.02 10.03
C VAL A 89 -18.01 -5.21 10.19
N SER A 90 -17.57 -6.39 9.76
CA SER A 90 -18.31 -7.63 10.01
C SER A 90 -17.65 -8.42 11.14
N ARG A 91 -18.47 -9.05 11.98
CA ARG A 91 -18.02 -9.99 12.99
C ARG A 91 -18.39 -11.39 12.51
N ALA A 92 -17.39 -12.24 12.28
CA ALA A 92 -17.67 -13.64 12.00
C ALA A 92 -18.27 -14.28 13.26
N THR A 93 -19.52 -14.74 13.15
CA THR A 93 -20.20 -15.56 14.17
C THR A 93 -19.80 -17.01 14.09
#